data_AF-A0A968NB81-F1
#
_entry.id   AF-A0A968NB81-F1
#
_cell.length_a   1.000
_cell.length_b   1.000
_cell.length_c   1.000
_cell.angle_alpha   90.00
_cell.angle_beta   90.00
_cell.angle_gamma   90.00
#
_symmetry.space_group_name_H-M   'P 1'
#
loop_
_entity.id
_entity.type
_entity.pdbx_description
1 polymer ?
#
loop_
_entity_poly.entity_id
_entity_poly.type
_entity_poly.pdbx_seq_one_letter_code
_entity_poly.pdbx_strand_id
1 'polypeptide(L)'
;MKRSLLPELLILLGAAVLRVGFALLPLDLLAMLLEDDAWMVAAIARHWAIGNGITADGLNPTNGFHPLYPLTLGALPYLAVPTAALEHLQAGFRANLLICAALSTLTLLPFYALLRHVAPRPLALAGLALLAFNPLLIQVSVNAMEPHLRSCSS
;
A
#
# COMPACT_ATOMS: atom_id res chain seq x y z
N MET A 1 27.73 20.57 -16.01
CA MET A 1 26.44 20.19 -16.61
C MET A 1 25.40 19.97 -15.51
N LYS A 2 24.46 20.91 -15.31
CA LYS A 2 23.33 20.70 -14.39
C LYS A 2 22.42 19.62 -15.01
N ARG A 3 22.39 18.42 -14.43
CA ARG A 3 21.42 17.39 -14.82
C ARG A 3 20.03 17.91 -14.46
N SER A 4 19.17 18.12 -15.45
CA SER A 4 17.79 18.56 -15.22
C SER A 4 16.99 17.41 -14.59
N LEU A 5 16.86 17.35 -13.26
CA LEU A 5 16.08 16.30 -12.56
C LEU A 5 14.55 16.50 -12.63
N LEU A 6 14.11 17.50 -13.40
CA LEU A 6 12.71 17.88 -13.55
C LEU A 6 11.78 16.74 -14.02
N PRO A 7 12.10 15.96 -15.08
CA PRO A 7 11.17 14.93 -15.53
C PRO A 7 11.05 13.78 -14.52
N GLU A 8 12.14 13.41 -13.84
CA GLU A 8 12.11 12.40 -12.77
C GLU A 8 11.17 12.85 -11.64
N LEU A 9 11.31 14.10 -11.19
CA LEU A 9 10.50 14.64 -10.10
C LEU A 9 9.02 14.73 -10.48
N LEU A 10 8.71 15.14 -11.72
CA LEU A 10 7.33 15.23 -12.20
C LEU A 10 6.65 13.85 -12.25
N ILE A 11 7.37 12.82 -12.70
CA ILE A 11 6.82 11.44 -12.73
C ILE A 11 6.58 10.93 -11.31
N LEU A 12 7.53 11.14 -10.39
CA LEU A 12 7.37 10.73 -8.99
C LEU A 12 6.23 11.47 -8.29
N LEU A 13 6.09 12.78 -8.54
CA LEU A 13 4.98 13.57 -8.03
C LEU A 13 3.65 13.06 -8.57
N GLY A 14 3.54 12.82 -9.88
CA GLY A 14 2.33 12.26 -10.49
C GLY A 14 1.98 10.87 -9.94
N ALA A 15 2.98 10.01 -9.76
CA ALA A 15 2.83 8.69 -9.15
C ALA A 15 2.30 8.76 -7.71
N ALA A 16 2.84 9.69 -6.91
CA ALA A 16 2.44 9.92 -5.53
C ALA A 16 0.99 10.42 -5.45
N VAL A 17 0.65 11.43 -6.27
CA VAL A 17 -0.71 12.00 -6.30
C VAL A 17 -1.75 10.94 -6.66
N LEU A 18 -1.46 10.07 -7.64
CA LEU A 18 -2.38 8.99 -8.01
C LEU A 18 -2.56 7.96 -6.88
N ARG A 19 -1.48 7.53 -6.23
CA ARG A 19 -1.53 6.54 -5.14
C ARG A 19 -2.20 7.09 -3.89
N VAL A 20 -1.92 8.35 -3.54
CA VAL A 20 -2.60 9.04 -2.45
C VAL A 20 -4.08 9.28 -2.79
N GLY A 21 -4.39 9.69 -4.02
CA GLY A 21 -5.76 9.82 -4.50
C GLY A 21 -6.55 8.51 -4.40
N PHE A 22 -5.92 7.38 -4.71
CA PHE A 22 -6.49 6.06 -4.52
C PHE A 22 -6.74 5.74 -3.05
N ALA A 23 -5.76 5.99 -2.17
CA ALA A 23 -5.89 5.77 -0.72
C ALA A 23 -6.98 6.64 -0.05
N LEU A 24 -7.35 7.76 -0.69
CA LEU A 24 -8.39 8.69 -0.22
C LEU A 24 -9.78 8.42 -0.80
N LEU A 25 -9.94 7.38 -1.63
CA LEU A 25 -11.25 6.96 -2.12
C LEU A 25 -12.21 6.61 -0.97
N PRO A 26 -13.53 6.74 -1.17
CA PRO A 26 -14.52 6.30 -0.19
C PRO A 26 -14.37 4.80 0.06
N LEU A 27 -14.63 4.39 1.31
CA LEU A 27 -14.43 3.02 1.77
C LEU A 27 -15.30 2.02 0.99
N ASP A 28 -16.48 2.41 0.52
CA ASP A 28 -17.34 1.53 -0.29
C ASP A 28 -16.70 1.17 -1.63
N LEU A 29 -16.02 2.13 -2.27
CA LEU A 29 -15.27 1.86 -3.49
C LEU A 29 -14.02 1.05 -3.18
N LEU A 30 -13.30 1.39 -2.10
CA LEU A 30 -12.14 0.60 -1.67
C LEU A 30 -12.54 -0.85 -1.34
N ALA A 31 -13.71 -1.09 -0.75
CA ALA A 31 -14.21 -2.43 -0.47
C ALA A 31 -14.49 -3.25 -1.73
N MET A 32 -14.89 -2.61 -2.84
CA MET A 32 -15.04 -3.28 -4.14
C MET A 32 -13.72 -3.47 -4.88
N LEU A 33 -12.74 -2.58 -4.66
CA LEU A 33 -11.46 -2.60 -5.38
C LEU A 33 -10.36 -3.39 -4.66
N LEU A 34 -10.44 -3.53 -3.33
CA LEU A 34 -9.50 -4.28 -2.52
C LEU A 34 -10.03 -5.69 -2.28
N GLU A 35 -9.10 -6.61 -2.14
CA GLU A 35 -9.37 -8.02 -1.87
C GLU A 35 -9.83 -8.19 -0.41
N ASP A 36 -10.70 -9.17 -0.15
CA ASP A 36 -11.26 -9.42 1.20
C ASP A 36 -10.15 -9.64 2.25
N ASP A 37 -9.02 -10.19 1.83
CA ASP A 37 -7.86 -10.43 2.69
C ASP A 37 -7.27 -9.14 3.29
N ALA A 38 -7.37 -8.00 2.60
CA ALA A 38 -6.87 -6.72 3.09
C ALA A 38 -7.65 -6.26 4.33
N TRP A 39 -8.95 -6.54 4.37
CA TRP A 39 -9.81 -6.27 5.53
C TRP A 39 -9.51 -7.20 6.70
N MET A 40 -9.28 -8.48 6.41
CA MET A 40 -8.89 -9.46 7.42
C MET A 40 -7.55 -9.06 8.10
N VAL A 41 -6.53 -8.69 7.32
CA VAL A 41 -5.22 -8.29 7.86
C VAL A 41 -5.29 -6.96 8.61
N ALA A 42 -6.11 -6.01 8.15
CA ALA A 42 -6.36 -4.78 8.87
C ALA A 42 -7.04 -5.03 10.23
N ALA A 43 -8.00 -5.97 10.28
CA ALA A 43 -8.66 -6.37 11.51
C ALA A 43 -7.69 -7.07 12.48
N ILE A 44 -6.86 -7.99 11.99
CA ILE A 44 -5.81 -8.65 12.78
C ILE A 44 -4.82 -7.63 13.34
N ALA A 45 -4.36 -6.68 12.51
CA ALA A 45 -3.45 -5.63 12.94
C ALA A 45 -4.06 -4.74 14.04
N ARG A 46 -5.35 -4.41 13.92
CA ARG A 46 -6.09 -3.67 14.96
C ARG A 46 -6.17 -4.45 16.26
N HIS A 47 -6.61 -5.72 16.20
CA HIS A 47 -6.77 -6.56 17.40
C HIS A 47 -5.43 -6.83 18.09
N TRP A 48 -4.37 -7.02 17.32
CA TRP A 48 -3.01 -7.11 17.83
C TRP A 48 -2.59 -5.80 18.55
N ALA A 49 -2.80 -4.64 17.91
CA ALA A 49 -2.41 -3.34 18.46
C ALA A 49 -3.12 -3.00 19.78
N ILE A 50 -4.39 -3.40 19.94
CA ILE A 50 -5.17 -3.16 21.17
C ILE A 50 -5.00 -4.26 22.23
N GLY A 51 -4.18 -5.30 21.97
CA GLY A 51 -3.91 -6.37 22.92
C GLY A 51 -4.94 -7.52 22.96
N ASN A 52 -5.86 -7.59 21.98
CA ASN A 52 -6.85 -8.68 21.86
C ASN A 52 -6.30 -9.95 21.20
N GLY A 53 -4.98 -10.03 21.02
CA GLY A 53 -4.31 -11.13 20.35
C GLY A 53 -4.46 -11.13 18.84
N ILE A 54 -3.99 -12.21 18.21
CA ILE A 54 -4.00 -12.38 16.75
C ILE A 54 -5.33 -12.99 16.34
N THR A 55 -6.33 -12.14 16.14
CA THR A 55 -7.70 -12.55 15.80
C THR A 55 -8.28 -11.63 14.73
N ALA A 56 -9.04 -12.15 13.77
CA ALA A 56 -9.78 -11.32 12.81
C ALA A 56 -11.15 -10.89 13.35
N ASP A 57 -11.81 -11.78 14.09
CA ASP A 57 -13.15 -11.60 14.67
C ASP A 57 -13.12 -11.12 16.13
N GLY A 58 -11.96 -11.15 16.79
CA GLY A 58 -11.82 -10.83 18.20
C GLY A 58 -12.12 -11.99 19.15
N LEU A 59 -12.49 -13.17 18.62
CA LEU A 59 -12.92 -14.33 19.38
C LEU A 59 -12.01 -15.53 19.18
N ASN A 60 -11.64 -15.81 17.92
CA ASN A 60 -10.88 -16.99 17.54
C ASN A 60 -9.48 -16.62 17.06
N PRO A 61 -8.42 -17.30 17.53
CA PRO A 61 -7.08 -17.17 16.98
C PRO A 61 -7.11 -17.44 15.48
N THR A 62 -6.62 -16.48 14.70
CA THR A 62 -6.54 -16.60 13.23
C THR A 62 -5.11 -16.94 12.83
N ASN A 63 -4.93 -17.85 11.87
CA ASN A 63 -3.63 -18.25 11.33
C ASN A 63 -3.64 -18.21 9.78
N GLY A 64 -2.53 -18.58 9.14
CA GLY A 64 -2.45 -18.65 7.67
C GLY A 64 -2.23 -17.32 6.94
N PHE A 65 -2.03 -16.22 7.67
CA PHE A 65 -1.69 -14.90 7.11
C PHE A 65 -0.18 -14.63 7.19
N HIS A 66 0.33 -13.70 6.37
CA HIS A 66 1.72 -13.23 6.48
C HIS A 66 1.88 -12.32 7.70
N PRO A 67 2.65 -12.71 8.74
CA PRO A 67 2.65 -11.98 10.00
C PRO A 67 3.43 -10.68 9.97
N LEU A 68 4.40 -10.54 9.05
CA LEU A 68 5.32 -9.41 9.04
C LEU A 68 4.58 -8.08 8.93
N TYR A 69 3.69 -7.92 7.96
CA TYR A 69 2.97 -6.67 7.75
C TYR A 69 1.98 -6.32 8.89
N PRO A 70 0.95 -7.14 9.22
CA PRO A 70 -0.03 -6.80 10.26
C PRO A 70 0.56 -6.62 11.65
N LEU A 71 1.62 -7.35 12.01
CA LEU A 71 2.21 -7.28 13.34
C LEU A 71 3.27 -6.17 13.46
N THR A 72 3.67 -5.55 12.33
CA THR A 72 4.61 -4.42 12.32
C THR A 72 3.93 -3.16 11.76
N LEU A 73 4.17 -2.83 10.49
CA LEU A 73 3.69 -1.61 9.82
C LEU A 73 2.18 -1.47 9.89
N GLY A 74 1.45 -2.57 9.77
CA GLY A 74 -0.01 -2.60 9.80
C GLY A 74 -0.61 -2.23 11.15
N ALA A 75 0.08 -2.53 12.26
CA ALA A 75 -0.39 -2.26 13.62
C ALA A 75 -0.08 -0.85 14.10
N LEU A 76 0.97 -0.21 13.54
CA LEU A 76 1.43 1.11 13.97
C LEU A 76 0.34 2.19 13.95
N PRO A 77 -0.50 2.32 12.91
CA PRO A 77 -1.52 3.37 12.90
C PRO A 77 -2.56 3.20 14.00
N TYR A 78 -2.88 1.96 14.36
CA TYR A 78 -3.88 1.67 15.39
C TYR A 78 -3.38 2.00 16.82
N LEU A 79 -2.08 2.12 17.02
CA LEU A 79 -1.49 2.57 18.29
C LEU A 79 -1.56 4.09 18.47
N ALA A 80 -1.69 4.86 17.38
CA ALA A 80 -1.59 6.32 17.38
C ALA A 80 -2.95 7.05 17.29
N VAL A 81 -4.04 6.35 16.95
CA VAL A 81 -5.37 6.96 16.69
C VAL A 81 -6.30 6.85 17.92
N PRO A 82 -7.16 7.85 18.21
CA PRO A 82 -8.14 7.82 19.32
C PRO A 82 -9.22 6.73 19.22
N THR A 83 -9.62 6.17 20.36
CA THR A 83 -10.30 4.88 20.57
C THR A 83 -11.82 4.79 20.25
N ALA A 84 -12.35 5.60 19.33
CA ALA A 84 -13.72 5.38 18.86
C ALA A 84 -13.75 4.18 17.89
N ALA A 85 -14.31 3.04 18.28
CA ALA A 85 -14.12 1.73 17.61
C ALA A 85 -14.31 1.72 16.08
N LEU A 86 -15.32 2.41 15.55
CA LEU A 86 -15.60 2.45 14.11
C LEU A 86 -14.69 3.43 13.36
N GLU A 87 -14.46 4.61 13.93
CA GLU A 87 -13.55 5.61 13.36
C GLU A 87 -12.09 5.14 13.41
N HIS A 88 -11.73 4.36 14.45
CA HIS A 88 -10.40 3.80 14.66
C HIS A 88 -10.02 2.79 13.57
N LEU A 89 -10.97 1.94 13.16
CA LEU A 89 -10.75 1.00 12.05
C LEU A 89 -10.57 1.73 10.72
N GLN A 90 -11.45 2.68 10.40
CA GLN A 90 -11.38 3.43 9.14
C GLN A 90 -10.11 4.28 9.05
N ALA A 91 -9.76 4.98 10.13
CA ALA A 91 -8.58 5.82 10.18
C ALA A 91 -7.28 5.01 10.12
N GLY A 92 -7.18 3.91 10.86
CA GLY A 92 -6.01 3.04 10.81
C GLY A 92 -5.84 2.34 9.47
N PHE A 93 -6.95 1.91 8.84
CA PHE A 93 -6.91 1.33 7.50
C PHE A 93 -6.45 2.35 6.46
N ARG A 94 -7.01 3.56 6.47
CA ARG A 94 -6.56 4.66 5.58
C ARG A 94 -5.09 5.02 5.79
N ALA A 95 -4.64 5.07 7.04
CA ALA A 95 -3.23 5.31 7.34
C ALA A 95 -2.33 4.20 6.77
N ASN A 96 -2.74 2.94 6.84
CA ASN A 96 -2.04 1.84 6.18
C ASN A 96 -1.97 2.02 4.65
N LEU A 97 -3.08 2.39 4.00
CA LEU A 97 -3.08 2.68 2.56
C LEU A 97 -2.15 3.83 2.20
N LEU A 98 -2.08 4.88 3.03
CA LEU A 98 -1.16 6.00 2.83
C LEU A 98 0.30 5.60 3.02
N ILE A 99 0.61 4.73 4.00
CA ILE A 99 1.94 4.15 4.17
C ILE A 99 2.33 3.34 2.94
N CYS A 100 1.44 2.48 2.43
CA CYS A 100 1.66 1.70 1.21
C CYS A 100 1.81 2.60 -0.03
N ALA A 101 1.03 3.67 -0.14
CA ALA A 101 1.18 4.67 -1.20
C ALA A 101 2.56 5.35 -1.15
N ALA A 102 3.03 5.72 0.04
CA ALA A 102 4.35 6.32 0.23
C ALA A 102 5.49 5.34 -0.08
N LEU A 103 5.44 4.12 0.47
CA LEU A 103 6.44 3.09 0.22
C LEU A 103 6.48 2.68 -1.25
N SER A 104 5.32 2.51 -1.90
CA SER A 104 5.27 2.16 -3.33
C SER A 104 5.72 3.30 -4.25
N THR A 105 5.62 4.55 -3.81
CA THR A 105 6.26 5.67 -4.52
C THR A 105 7.78 5.64 -4.31
N LEU A 106 8.23 5.29 -3.10
CA LEU A 106 9.65 5.20 -2.77
C LEU A 106 10.35 4.07 -3.52
N THR A 107 9.68 2.94 -3.78
CA THR A 107 10.25 1.82 -4.56
C THR A 107 10.55 2.19 -6.02
N LEU A 108 9.94 3.26 -6.54
CA LEU A 108 10.26 3.78 -7.88
C LEU A 108 11.70 4.33 -7.97
N LEU A 109 12.28 4.80 -6.86
CA LEU A 109 13.64 5.33 -6.81
C LEU A 109 14.72 4.27 -7.09
N PRO A 110 14.81 3.15 -6.32
CA PRO A 110 15.76 2.09 -6.61
C PRO A 110 15.49 1.42 -7.96
N PHE A 111 14.22 1.35 -8.39
CA PHE A 111 13.87 0.83 -9.71
C PHE A 111 14.43 1.70 -10.84
N TYR A 112 14.26 3.02 -10.75
CA TYR A 112 14.88 3.96 -11.70
C TYR A 112 16.41 3.86 -11.65
N ALA A 113 17.01 3.78 -10.46
CA ALA A 113 18.45 3.60 -10.32
C ALA A 113 18.95 2.34 -11.04
N LEU A 114 18.25 1.22 -10.89
CA LEU A 114 18.55 -0.04 -11.58
C LEU A 114 18.40 0.09 -13.10
N LEU A 115 17.31 0.70 -13.57
CA LEU A 115 17.09 0.98 -14.99
C LEU A 115 18.20 1.85 -15.59
N ARG A 116 18.74 2.80 -14.83
CA ARG A 116 19.85 3.65 -15.28
C ARG A 116 21.17 2.90 -15.44
N HIS A 117 21.33 1.71 -14.84
CA HIS A 117 22.48 0.85 -15.06
C HIS A 117 22.41 0.04 -16.37
N VAL A 118 21.20 -0.26 -16.85
CA VAL A 118 20.99 -1.12 -18.03
C VAL A 118 20.54 -0.37 -19.28
N ALA A 119 19.98 0.84 -19.12
CA ALA A 119 19.37 1.60 -20.20
C ALA A 119 19.78 3.08 -20.21
N PRO A 120 19.81 3.72 -21.39
CA PRO A 120 20.04 5.16 -21.49
C PRO A 120 18.87 5.94 -20.87
N ARG A 121 19.14 7.19 -20.48
CA ARG A 121 18.20 8.04 -19.73
C ARG A 121 16.76 8.09 -20.28
N PRO A 122 16.50 8.27 -21.59
CA PRO A 122 15.12 8.33 -22.09
C PRO A 122 14.36 7.01 -21.92
N LEU A 123 15.03 5.87 -22.13
CA LEU A 123 14.44 4.54 -21.93
C LEU A 123 14.16 4.27 -20.45
N ALA A 124 15.06 4.68 -19.55
CA ALA A 124 14.84 4.58 -18.11
C ALA A 124 13.66 5.45 -17.63
N LEU A 125 13.49 6.65 -18.19
CA LEU A 125 12.34 7.52 -17.89
C LEU A 125 11.03 6.93 -18.43
N ALA A 126 11.04 6.36 -19.63
CA ALA A 126 9.87 5.68 -20.19
C ALA A 126 9.47 4.47 -19.33
N GLY A 127 10.44 3.64 -18.92
CA GLY A 127 10.19 2.50 -18.02
C GLY A 127 9.65 2.94 -16.66
N LEU A 128 10.20 4.02 -16.09
CA LEU A 128 9.69 4.62 -14.86
C LEU A 128 8.26 5.12 -15.02
N ALA A 129 7.94 5.83 -16.10
CA ALA A 129 6.59 6.33 -16.36
C ALA A 129 5.58 5.19 -16.53
N LEU A 130 5.95 4.15 -17.29
CA LEU A 130 5.11 2.97 -17.46
C LEU A 130 4.81 2.30 -16.11
N LEU A 131 5.80 2.16 -15.24
CA LEU A 131 5.60 1.57 -13.90
C LEU A 131 4.79 2.50 -12.98
N ALA A 132 5.06 3.81 -13.04
CA ALA A 132 4.43 4.84 -12.23
C ALA A 132 2.93 4.96 -12.49
N PHE A 133 2.52 4.86 -13.76
CA PHE A 133 1.15 5.11 -14.22
C PHE A 133 0.36 3.84 -14.57
N ASN A 134 0.94 2.64 -14.38
CA ASN A 134 0.20 1.40 -14.61
C ASN A 134 -0.89 1.21 -13.53
N PRO A 135 -2.18 1.19 -13.90
CA PRO A 135 -3.29 1.11 -12.94
C PRO A 135 -3.29 -0.20 -12.16
N LEU A 136 -2.88 -1.31 -12.77
CA LEU A 136 -2.82 -2.61 -12.09
C LEU A 136 -1.75 -2.61 -11.00
N LEU A 137 -0.58 -2.01 -11.29
CA LEU A 137 0.49 -1.90 -10.30
C LEU A 137 0.14 -0.90 -9.20
N ILE A 138 -0.56 0.19 -9.51
CA ILE A 138 -1.05 1.12 -8.48
C ILE A 138 -2.03 0.41 -7.56
N GLN A 139 -3.00 -0.34 -8.11
CA GLN A 139 -3.96 -1.09 -7.31
C GLN A 139 -3.23 -2.11 -6.40
N VAL A 140 -2.35 -2.94 -6.96
CA VAL A 140 -1.61 -3.95 -6.19
C VAL A 140 -0.66 -3.33 -5.15
N SER A 141 -0.01 -2.20 -5.46
CA SER A 141 0.99 -1.62 -4.55
C SER A 141 0.38 -0.79 -3.41
N VAL A 142 -0.83 -0.25 -3.62
CA VAL A 142 -1.58 0.46 -2.58
C VAL A 142 -2.45 -0.50 -1.77
N ASN A 143 -2.81 -1.65 -2.34
CA ASN A 143 -3.37 -2.75 -1.57
C ASN A 143 -2.33 -3.15 -0.52
N ALA A 144 -2.73 -3.17 0.75
CA ALA A 144 -1.85 -3.38 1.91
C ALA A 144 -1.27 -4.81 1.99
N MET A 145 -1.29 -5.55 0.89
CA MET A 145 -0.94 -6.95 0.78
C MET A 145 0.09 -7.17 -0.32
N GLU A 146 1.02 -8.07 -0.07
CA GLU A 146 1.76 -8.70 -1.15
C GLU A 146 0.76 -9.51 -1.99
N PRO A 147 0.84 -9.49 -3.33
CA PRO A 147 -0.05 -10.29 -4.15
C PRO A 147 0.26 -11.77 -3.92
N HIS A 148 -0.49 -12.42 -3.03
CA HIS A 148 -0.74 -13.84 -3.15
C HIS A 148 -1.49 -14.02 -4.47
N LEU A 149 -1.11 -15.04 -5.22
CA LEU A 149 -1.73 -15.40 -6.49
C LEU A 149 -3.25 -15.21 -6.39
N ARG A 150 -3.82 -14.33 -7.23
CA ARG A 150 -5.26 -14.35 -7.54
C ARG A 150 -5.55 -15.74 -8.10
N SER A 151 -5.81 -16.69 -7.22
CA SER A 151 -6.33 -17.99 -7.60
C SER A 151 -7.72 -17.70 -8.12
N CYS A 152 -7.90 -17.87 -9.42
CA CYS A 152 -9.19 -17.82 -10.08
C CYS A 152 -10.27 -18.49 -9.23
N SER A 153 -11.18 -17.70 -8.66
CA SER A 153 -12.56 -18.13 -8.43
C SER A 153 -13.42 -17.35 -9.40
N SER A 154 -13.58 -17.95 -10.58
CA SER A 154 -14.75 -17.77 -11.42
C SER A 154 -16.01 -18.25 -10.71
#